data_AF-A0A914NVR6-F1
#
_entry.id   AF-A0A914NVR6-F1
#
_cell.length_a   1.000
_cell.length_b   1.000
_cell.length_c   1.000
_cell.angle_alpha   90.00
_cell.angle_beta   90.00
_cell.angle_gamma   90.00
#
_symmetry.space_group_name_H-M   'P 1'
#
loop_
_entity.id
_entity.type
_entity.pdbx_description
1 polymer ?
#
loop_
_entity_poly.entity_id
_entity_poly.type
_entity_poly.pdbx_seq_one_letter_code
_entity_poly.pdbx_strand_id
1 'polypeptide(L)'
;MSTLTGLVSCAISSLCFGSMYVGVRIAGDPGDGMVVQWIYIATGAPPFQPFAMLGGLLWAIGNLTAIPIIKTIGLGMGILIWGTVNCVVGWATGRFGLFGVNASTPSSPNLNYLGLVFVIV
;
A
#
# COMPACT_ATOMS: atom_id res chain seq x y z
N MET A 1 -16.35 9.41 -10.98
CA MET A 1 -16.17 7.97 -11.31
C MET A 1 -17.04 7.17 -10.37
N SER A 2 -17.78 6.18 -10.86
CA SER A 2 -18.67 5.36 -10.01
C SER A 2 -17.85 4.52 -9.04
N THR A 3 -18.27 4.43 -7.77
CA THR A 3 -17.62 3.65 -6.70
C THR A 3 -17.37 2.20 -7.11
N LEU A 4 -18.26 1.64 -7.94
CA LEU A 4 -18.13 0.31 -8.51
C LEU A 4 -16.91 0.17 -9.42
N THR A 5 -16.65 1.16 -10.28
CA THR A 5 -15.47 1.17 -11.15
C THR A 5 -14.18 1.21 -10.34
N GLY A 6 -14.16 1.99 -9.25
CA GLY A 6 -13.04 2.04 -8.29
C GLY A 6 -12.79 0.69 -7.62
N LEU A 7 -13.83 0.05 -7.08
CA LEU A 7 -13.76 -1.27 -6.47
C LEU A 7 -13.27 -2.35 -7.43
N VAL A 8 -13.79 -2.36 -8.67
CA VAL A 8 -13.37 -3.29 -9.71
C VAL A 8 -11.90 -3.06 -10.09
N SER A 9 -11.45 -1.80 -10.22
CA SER A 9 -10.04 -1.50 -10.48
C SER A 9 -9.11 -1.93 -9.34
N CYS A 10 -9.51 -1.75 -8.07
CA CYS A 10 -8.73 -2.24 -6.93
C CYS A 10 -8.67 -3.77 -6.89
N ALA A 11 -9.77 -4.46 -7.22
CA ALA A 11 -9.80 -5.92 -7.27
C ALA A 11 -8.88 -6.47 -8.38
N ILE A 12 -8.96 -5.90 -9.59
CA ILE A 12 -8.09 -6.26 -10.72
C ILE A 12 -6.63 -5.98 -10.37
N SER A 13 -6.32 -4.81 -9.80
CA SER A 13 -4.96 -4.46 -9.39
C SER A 13 -4.41 -5.43 -8.34
N SER A 14 -5.23 -5.84 -7.36
CA SER A 14 -4.83 -6.80 -6.32
C SER A 14 -4.53 -8.18 -6.90
N LEU A 15 -5.30 -8.64 -7.90
CA LEU A 15 -5.06 -9.90 -8.61
C LEU A 15 -3.80 -9.84 -9.49
N CYS A 16 -3.57 -8.72 -10.17
CA CYS A 16 -2.40 -8.52 -11.03
C CYS A 16 -1.12 -8.13 -10.27
N PHE A 17 -1.21 -7.70 -9.00
CA PHE A 17 -0.02 -7.37 -8.22
C PHE A 17 0.89 -8.59 -8.03
N GLY A 18 0.30 -9.79 -7.95
CA GLY A 18 1.04 -11.05 -7.90
C GLY A 18 1.75 -11.41 -9.21
N SER A 19 1.26 -10.96 -10.37
CA SER A 19 1.82 -11.32 -11.67
C SER A 19 3.08 -10.52 -12.04
N MET A 20 3.36 -9.42 -11.34
CA MET A 20 4.61 -8.66 -11.50
C MET A 20 5.86 -9.54 -11.28
N TYR A 21 5.79 -10.51 -10.37
CA TYR A 21 6.89 -11.43 -10.08
C TYR A 21 6.99 -12.60 -11.06
N VAL A 22 5.97 -12.85 -11.88
CA VAL A 22 5.98 -13.93 -12.89
C VAL A 22 6.99 -13.62 -14.01
N GLY A 23 7.08 -12.36 -14.43
CA GLY A 23 8.08 -11.92 -15.41
C GLY A 23 9.52 -12.13 -14.91
N VAL A 24 9.76 -11.88 -13.62
CA VAL A 24 11.07 -12.10 -12.96
C VAL A 24 11.42 -13.59 -12.89
N ARG A 25 10.43 -14.46 -12.69
CA ARG A 25 10.62 -15.92 -12.63
C ARG A 25 10.87 -16.54 -13.99
N ILE A 26 10.22 -16.05 -15.05
CA ILE A 26 10.39 -16.54 -16.43
C ILE A 26 11.74 -16.07 -17.01
N ALA A 27 12.22 -14.89 -16.61
CA ALA A 27 13.50 -14.34 -17.07
C ALA A 27 14.74 -15.09 -16.54
N GLY A 28 14.59 -16.02 -15.59
CA GLY A 28 15.63 -16.96 -15.16
C GLY A 28 16.77 -16.36 -14.33
N ASP A 29 17.05 -15.07 -14.46
CA ASP A 29 17.99 -14.31 -13.64
C ASP A 29 17.30 -13.00 -13.21
N PRO A 30 16.94 -12.84 -11.92
CA PRO A 30 16.55 -11.54 -11.40
C PRO A 30 17.82 -10.68 -11.36
N GLY A 31 18.28 -10.21 -12.53
CA GLY A 31 19.28 -9.15 -12.58
C GLY A 31 18.85 -8.00 -11.67
N ASP A 32 19.83 -7.25 -11.13
CA ASP A 32 19.60 -6.15 -10.18
C ASP A 32 18.32 -5.39 -10.53
N GLY A 33 17.36 -5.30 -9.61
CA GLY A 33 16.05 -4.66 -9.86
C GLY A 33 16.19 -3.22 -10.41
N MET A 34 17.37 -2.63 -10.21
CA MET A 34 17.84 -1.41 -10.83
C MET A 34 17.84 -1.48 -12.37
N VAL A 35 18.38 -2.53 -13.01
CA VAL A 35 18.51 -2.67 -14.47
C VAL A 35 17.14 -2.73 -15.15
N VAL A 36 16.18 -3.41 -14.53
CA VAL A 36 14.79 -3.46 -15.02
C VAL A 36 14.15 -2.07 -14.96
N GLN A 37 14.37 -1.31 -13.88
CA GLN A 37 13.94 0.10 -13.79
C GLN A 37 14.61 0.98 -14.85
N TRP A 38 15.91 0.79 -15.12
CA TRP A 38 16.64 1.52 -16.16
C TRP A 38 16.13 1.22 -17.58
N ILE A 39 15.73 -0.02 -17.87
CA ILE A 39 15.11 -0.40 -19.15
C ILE A 39 13.74 0.28 -19.31
N TYR A 40 12.93 0.34 -18.25
CA TYR A 40 11.65 1.07 -18.26
C TYR A 40 11.83 2.58 -18.47
N ILE A 41 12.91 3.17 -17.94
CA ILE A 41 13.26 4.57 -18.18
C ILE A 41 13.70 4.76 -19.64
N ALA A 42 14.47 3.81 -20.19
CA ALA A 42 15.01 3.87 -21.55
C ALA A 42 13.98 3.61 -22.66
N THR A 43 12.92 2.83 -22.40
CA THR A 43 11.87 2.50 -23.39
C THR A 43 10.72 3.52 -23.44
N GLY A 44 10.85 4.63 -22.72
CA GLY A 44 9.82 5.68 -22.62
C GLY A 44 9.16 5.62 -21.25
N ALA A 45 9.76 6.31 -20.28
CA ALA A 45 9.22 6.42 -18.95
C ALA A 45 7.78 6.98 -19.00
N PRO A 46 6.83 6.41 -18.24
CA PRO A 46 5.54 7.07 -18.01
C PRO A 46 5.78 8.48 -17.43
N PRO A 47 4.85 9.42 -17.65
CA PRO A 47 5.01 10.81 -17.19
C PRO A 47 5.42 10.85 -15.71
N PHE A 48 6.41 11.67 -15.40
CA PHE A 48 6.95 11.80 -14.05
C PHE A 48 5.83 12.23 -13.10
N GLN A 49 5.41 11.29 -12.24
CA GLN A 49 4.32 11.49 -11.27
C GLN A 49 4.92 11.39 -9.86
N PRO A 50 5.40 12.51 -9.29
CA PRO A 50 6.14 12.53 -8.04
C PRO A 50 5.36 11.90 -6.87
N PHE A 51 4.04 12.14 -6.83
CA PHE A 51 3.16 11.59 -5.80
C PHE A 51 3.06 10.07 -5.84
N ALA A 52 3.01 9.47 -7.05
CA ALA A 52 3.00 8.01 -7.19
C ALA A 52 4.36 7.40 -6.83
N MET A 53 5.46 8.07 -7.20
CA MET A 53 6.82 7.64 -6.88
C MET A 53 7.11 7.70 -5.38
N LEU A 54 6.59 8.71 -4.67
CA LEU A 54 6.73 8.81 -3.20
C LEU A 54 6.09 7.60 -2.50
N GLY A 55 4.93 7.14 -2.98
CA GLY A 55 4.28 5.92 -2.48
C GLY A 55 5.17 4.69 -2.67
N GLY A 56 5.77 4.53 -3.86
CA GLY A 56 6.72 3.45 -4.14
C GLY A 56 7.99 3.50 -3.27
N LEU A 57 8.54 4.70 -3.06
CA LEU A 57 9.69 4.91 -2.18
C LEU A 57 9.38 4.54 -0.72
N LEU A 58 8.25 4.99 -0.19
CA LEU A 58 7.81 4.67 1.16
C LEU A 58 7.55 3.17 1.33
N TRP A 59 7.00 2.51 0.30
CA TRP A 59 6.81 1.06 0.29
C TRP A 59 8.15 0.30 0.31
N ALA A 60 9.14 0.74 -0.46
CA ALA A 60 10.46 0.14 -0.47
C ALA A 60 11.18 0.29 0.88
N ILE A 61 11.11 1.49 1.48
CA ILE A 61 11.65 1.74 2.84
C ILE A 61 10.96 0.86 3.87
N GLY A 62 9.63 0.70 3.79
CA GLY A 62 8.86 -0.17 4.68
C GLY A 62 9.32 -1.63 4.62
N ASN A 63 9.54 -2.17 3.43
CA ASN A 63 10.04 -3.54 3.28
C ASN A 63 11.50 -3.71 3.75
N LEU A 64 12.35 -2.72 3.49
CA LEU A 64 13.75 -2.73 3.94
C LEU A 64 13.84 -2.68 5.47
N THR A 65 12.96 -1.91 6.11
CA THR A 65 12.89 -1.77 7.57
C THR A 65 12.11 -2.90 8.25
N ALA A 66 11.33 -3.70 7.52
CA ALA A 66 10.57 -4.81 8.09
C ALA A 66 11.48 -5.89 8.73
N ILE A 67 12.61 -6.24 8.09
CA ILE A 67 13.54 -7.25 8.61
C ILE A 67 14.17 -6.84 9.95
N PRO A 68 14.76 -5.64 10.12
CA PRO A 68 15.29 -5.23 11.41
C PRO A 68 14.19 -5.10 12.47
N ILE A 69 12.99 -4.63 12.13
CA ILE A 69 11.86 -4.55 13.06
C ILE A 69 11.50 -5.96 13.57
N ILE A 70 11.27 -6.91 12.67
CA ILE A 70 10.93 -8.30 13.05
C ILE A 70 12.02 -8.94 13.91
N LYS A 71 13.30 -8.64 13.65
CA LYS A 71 14.42 -9.14 14.48
C LYS A 71 14.46 -8.52 15.89
N THR A 72 13.98 -7.29 16.07
CA THR A 72 14.00 -6.60 17.38
C THR A 72 12.80 -6.94 18.26
N ILE A 73 11.59 -6.94 17.69
CA ILE A 73 10.33 -7.07 18.44
C ILE A 73 9.58 -8.38 18.19
N GLY A 74 10.06 -9.21 17.26
CA GLY A 74 9.42 -10.47 16.87
C GLY A 74 8.35 -10.30 15.78
N LEU A 75 8.10 -11.38 15.04
CA LEU A 75 7.19 -11.41 13.89
C LEU A 75 5.74 -11.02 14.27
N GLY A 76 5.24 -11.55 15.40
CA GLY A 76 3.87 -11.32 15.85
C GLY A 76 3.61 -9.87 16.22
N MET A 77 4.47 -9.25 17.02
CA MET A 77 4.35 -7.84 17.38
C MET A 77 4.51 -6.93 16.16
N GLY A 78 5.46 -7.25 15.27
CA GLY A 78 5.68 -6.48 14.04
C GLY A 78 4.46 -6.47 13.10
N ILE A 79 3.83 -7.64 12.88
CA ILE A 79 2.65 -7.73 12.01
C ILE A 79 1.43 -7.06 12.64
N LEU A 80 1.27 -7.13 13.98
CA LEU A 80 0.19 -6.46 14.70
C LEU A 80 0.29 -4.94 14.58
N ILE A 81 1.46 -4.37 14.89
CA ILE A 81 1.70 -2.92 14.75
C ILE A 81 1.44 -2.48 13.31
N TRP A 82 1.88 -3.27 12.32
CA TRP A 82 1.64 -2.94 10.92
C TRP A 82 0.15 -2.94 10.57
N GLY A 83 -0.60 -3.96 11.01
CA GLY A 83 -2.05 -4.03 10.85
C GLY A 83 -2.77 -2.85 11.53
N THR A 84 -2.42 -2.53 12.77
CA THR A 84 -2.99 -1.41 13.52
C THR A 84 -2.76 -0.08 12.82
N VAL A 85 -1.54 0.19 12.35
CA VAL A 85 -1.21 1.43 11.65
C VAL A 85 -1.99 1.52 10.33
N ASN A 86 -2.09 0.44 9.56
CA ASN A 86 -2.90 0.41 8.33
C ASN A 86 -4.38 0.69 8.60
N CYS A 87 -4.95 0.10 9.65
CA CYS A 87 -6.34 0.34 10.06
C CYS A 87 -6.56 1.79 10.50
N VAL A 88 -5.69 2.36 11.33
CA VAL A 88 -5.80 3.75 11.83
C VAL A 88 -5.67 4.75 10.68
N VAL A 89 -4.66 4.57 9.81
CA VAL A 89 -4.44 5.46 8.66
C VAL A 89 -5.57 5.32 7.64
N GLY A 90 -6.07 4.10 7.40
CA GLY A 90 -7.24 3.86 6.55
C GLY A 90 -8.52 4.52 7.10
N TRP A 91 -8.74 4.44 8.42
CA TRP A 91 -9.84 5.13 9.08
C TRP A 91 -9.69 6.66 8.99
N ALA A 92 -8.49 7.20 9.26
CA ALA A 92 -8.22 8.63 9.23
C ALA A 92 -8.39 9.22 7.81
N THR A 93 -7.91 8.50 6.79
CA THR A 93 -8.06 8.92 5.39
C THR A 93 -9.52 8.96 4.96
N GLY A 94 -10.35 7.97 5.36
CA GLY A 94 -11.78 7.98 5.11
C GLY A 94 -12.57 9.03 5.90
N ARG A 95 -12.18 9.28 7.16
CA ARG A 95 -12.88 10.20 8.08
C ARG A 95 -12.66 11.67 7.73
N PHE A 96 -11.44 12.02 7.35
CA PHE A 96 -11.03 13.40 7.05
C PHE A 96 -10.93 13.68 5.55
N GLY A 97 -11.06 12.66 4.69
CA GLY A 97 -10.94 12.85 3.24
C GLY A 97 -9.53 13.25 2.80
N LEU A 98 -8.50 12.70 3.46
CA LEU A 98 -7.11 12.99 3.09
C LEU A 98 -6.80 12.42 1.69
N PHE A 99 -5.93 13.12 0.96
CA PHE A 99 -5.42 12.71 -0.36
C PHE A 99 -6.47 12.67 -1.50
N GLY A 100 -7.50 13.51 -1.44
CA GLY A 100 -8.50 13.64 -2.52
C GLY A 100 -9.67 12.65 -2.41
N VAL A 101 -9.78 11.95 -1.28
CA VAL A 101 -10.92 11.09 -0.94
C VAL A 101 -12.08 11.96 -0.41
N ASN A 102 -13.31 11.69 -0.81
CA ASN A 102 -14.47 12.38 -0.25
C ASN A 102 -14.64 12.01 1.23
N ALA A 103 -14.63 13.02 2.10
CA ALA A 103 -14.80 12.82 3.54
C ALA A 103 -16.14 12.15 3.83
N SER A 104 -16.08 10.93 4.36
CA SER A 104 -17.26 10.17 4.75
C SER A 104 -17.54 10.44 6.22
N THR A 105 -18.29 11.50 6.52
CA THR A 105 -18.69 11.81 7.90
C THR A 105 -19.70 10.75 8.37
N PRO A 106 -19.36 9.90 9.36
CA PRO A 106 -20.26 8.86 9.84
C PRO A 106 -21.49 9.50 10.50
N SER A 107 -22.66 8.88 10.31
CA SER A 107 -23.93 9.35 10.89
C SER A 107 -23.92 9.36 12.43
N SER A 108 -23.10 8.52 13.06
CA SER A 108 -22.86 8.52 14.51
C SER A 108 -21.34 8.46 14.82
N PRO A 109 -20.73 9.58 15.24
CA PRO A 109 -19.30 9.64 15.55
C PRO A 109 -18.89 8.68 16.68
N ASN A 110 -19.74 8.54 17.71
CA ASN A 110 -19.45 7.71 18.87
C ASN A 110 -19.34 6.22 18.53
N LEU A 111 -20.22 5.72 17.64
CA LEU A 111 -20.20 4.33 17.19
C LEU A 111 -18.96 4.03 16.33
N ASN A 112 -18.52 5.02 15.56
CA ASN A 112 -17.34 4.90 14.70
C ASN A 112 -16.04 4.83 15.53
N TYR A 113 -15.91 5.63 16.59
CA TYR A 113 -14.79 5.51 17.53
C TYR A 113 -14.83 4.20 18.34
N LEU A 114 -16.02 3.74 18.76
CA LEU A 114 -16.18 2.46 19.43
C LEU A 114 -15.76 1.28 18.54
N GLY A 115 -16.15 1.29 17.27
CA GLY A 115 -15.73 0.30 16.28
C GLY A 115 -14.22 0.34 16.03
N LEU A 116 -13.61 1.53 15.99
CA LEU A 116 -12.16 1.67 15.86
C LEU A 116 -11.41 1.06 17.06
N VAL A 117 -11.88 1.31 18.29
CA VAL A 117 -11.29 0.72 19.50
C VAL A 117 -11.40 -0.80 19.48
N PHE A 118 -12.55 -1.36 19.09
CA PHE A 118 -12.76 -2.81 18.97
C PHE A 118 -11.90 -3.50 17.90
N VAL A 119 -11.48 -2.77 16.87
CA VAL A 119 -10.63 -3.31 15.80
C VAL A 119 -9.14 -3.29 16.18
N ILE A 120 -8.75 -2.37 17.06
CA ILE A 120 -7.35 -2.16 17.46
C ILE A 120 -6.98 -2.98 18.71
N VAL A 121 -7.93 -3.16 19.63
CA VAL A 121 -7.76 -3.91 20.90
C VAL A 121 -8.13 -5.37 20.70
#